data_AF-A0A3M0XZX0-F1
#
_entry.id   AF-A0A3M0XZX0-F1
#
_cell.length_a   1.000
_cell.length_b   1.000
_cell.length_c   1.000
_cell.angle_alpha   90.00
_cell.angle_beta   90.00
_cell.angle_gamma   90.00
#
_symmetry.space_group_name_H-M   'P 1'
#
loop_
_entity.id
_entity.type
_entity.pdbx_description
1 polymer ?
#
loop_
_entity_poly.entity_id
_entity_poly.type
_entity_poly.pdbx_seq_one_letter_code
_entity_poly.pdbx_strand_id
1 'polypeptide(L)'
;MKYLLWTWVLGFLFQLGSGGDQPAFAGTYYVAPNGDDGADGSISSPWKTIGFAVESTGPGDTILVRGGTYQERVIIFRGARGMRQHPMRGGMRMKRGSRRLPPTAGRYRERRMPSAAAAPGAYWVLKAYPGEEVILESDGPLRIRVPYVRVEGIHFVGSGVGTVGSSARGGAHHVQFLRNRFTGSGFRYSAISVSGDNNLVEGNIVLIDEQDGTLDHGIYVHSGKDNIIRNNYVSGMQGYGIHIFYQSGRRNTGPTSLSGTVVENNVITNSRQRSGIIVATAHGRMGLEKLTIRNNLIFGNRGNGIDLRPNIKDIEIYNNTIYGNEMGGITMGLMAKQGGTIENVVIRNNIVVIDGNDSYHILSNSEVVKSSEVDHNLFWPGPIRNDGGWDKAGNLVASPDFVNAAAFDFRLREKSAARDAGADLGVPFSGKAPDLGALETGEQKSLSIPIYDFHASGIGNLVKLTWSTFPQTGEVGFEIERSSGESGKFQKVGFVPGTEPTAIVQNYEFLDENLAAGIYQYRIKKVDRKGNFHHSPIIEVRLKGVAEKTAENVSQGQ
;
A
#
# COMPACT_ATOMS: atom_id res chain seq x y z
N MET A 1 39.27 -52.66 -12.49
CA MET A 1 38.37 -53.13 -13.57
C MET A 1 37.08 -52.32 -13.47
N LYS A 2 37.00 -51.18 -14.19
CA LYS A 2 36.11 -50.95 -15.36
C LYS A 2 34.65 -51.35 -15.12
N TYR A 3 33.79 -50.37 -14.85
CA TYR A 3 32.39 -50.41 -15.26
C TYR A 3 32.04 -49.11 -16.00
N LEU A 4 31.75 -49.28 -17.29
CA LEU A 4 31.26 -48.31 -18.26
C LEU A 4 29.83 -47.90 -17.89
N LEU A 5 29.53 -46.60 -17.94
CA LEU A 5 28.17 -46.07 -18.08
C LEU A 5 28.03 -45.49 -19.49
N TRP A 6 27.06 -46.03 -20.23
CA TRP A 6 26.74 -45.66 -21.60
C TRP A 6 25.88 -44.40 -21.62
N THR A 7 26.37 -43.35 -22.28
CA THR A 7 25.60 -42.16 -22.66
C THR A 7 24.91 -42.40 -24.00
N TRP A 8 23.59 -42.25 -24.05
CA TRP A 8 22.83 -42.18 -25.30
C TRP A 8 22.95 -40.78 -25.89
N VAL A 9 23.51 -40.69 -27.09
CA VAL A 9 23.47 -39.52 -27.98
C VAL A 9 22.26 -39.66 -28.86
N LEU A 10 21.34 -38.70 -28.80
CA LEU A 10 20.31 -38.49 -29.83
C LEU A 10 20.46 -37.06 -30.33
N GLY A 11 21.05 -36.94 -31.51
CA GLY A 11 21.17 -35.70 -32.24
C GLY A 11 19.81 -35.27 -32.79
N PHE A 12 19.46 -34.01 -32.54
CA PHE A 12 18.48 -33.30 -33.35
C PHE A 12 19.17 -32.04 -33.89
N LEU A 13 19.46 -32.08 -35.19
CA LEU A 13 19.73 -30.90 -36.01
C LEU A 13 18.39 -30.18 -36.23
N PHE A 14 18.26 -28.96 -35.73
CA PHE A 14 17.28 -28.00 -36.23
C PHE A 14 18.00 -26.70 -36.61
N GLN A 15 17.59 -26.19 -37.77
CA GLN A 15 18.12 -25.04 -38.50
C GLN A 15 18.38 -23.81 -37.62
N LEU A 16 19.51 -23.15 -37.87
CA LEU A 16 19.78 -21.77 -37.47
C LEU A 16 18.76 -20.84 -38.16
N GLY A 17 17.61 -20.64 -37.52
CA GLY A 17 16.76 -19.50 -37.77
C GLY A 17 17.43 -18.26 -37.19
N SER A 18 17.97 -17.40 -38.06
CA SER A 18 18.35 -16.04 -37.71
C SER A 18 17.09 -15.23 -37.39
N GLY A 19 16.67 -15.29 -36.13
CA GLY A 19 15.49 -14.60 -35.62
C GLY A 19 15.55 -14.53 -34.10
N GLY A 20 16.72 -14.16 -33.56
CA GLY A 20 16.81 -13.74 -32.16
C GLY A 20 16.18 -12.36 -32.04
N ASP A 21 14.94 -12.29 -31.56
CA ASP A 21 14.40 -11.07 -30.97
C ASP A 21 15.35 -10.66 -29.84
N GLN A 22 16.19 -9.66 -30.13
CA GLN A 22 16.90 -8.92 -29.10
C GLN A 22 15.83 -8.35 -28.17
N PRO A 23 15.95 -8.48 -26.83
CA PRO A 23 15.04 -7.79 -25.92
C PRO A 23 15.12 -6.30 -26.25
N ALA A 24 13.96 -5.70 -26.59
CA ALA A 24 13.88 -4.27 -26.79
C ALA A 24 14.50 -3.58 -25.56
N PHE A 25 15.50 -2.71 -25.78
CA PHE A 25 16.17 -2.00 -24.70
C PHE A 25 15.13 -1.22 -23.88
N ALA A 26 14.99 -1.57 -22.61
CA ALA A 26 14.21 -0.82 -21.63
C ALA A 26 14.88 0.55 -21.42
N GLY A 27 14.20 1.64 -21.79
CA GLY A 27 14.69 3.00 -21.60
C GLY A 27 14.44 3.50 -20.18
N THR A 28 15.30 4.40 -19.70
CA THR A 28 15.05 5.19 -18.49
C THR A 28 14.89 6.65 -18.88
N TYR A 29 13.74 7.23 -18.54
CA TYR A 29 13.34 8.59 -18.88
C TYR A 29 13.03 9.41 -17.63
N TYR A 30 13.19 10.71 -17.73
CA TYR A 30 13.08 11.63 -16.60
C TYR A 30 12.00 12.67 -16.85
N VAL A 31 11.23 12.96 -15.81
CA VAL A 31 10.22 14.02 -15.78
C VAL A 31 10.57 14.99 -14.67
N ALA A 32 10.52 16.30 -14.90
CA ALA A 32 10.78 17.32 -13.88
C ALA A 32 9.84 18.53 -14.05
N PRO A 33 9.45 19.25 -12.98
CA PRO A 33 8.53 20.39 -13.10
C PRO A 33 9.07 21.52 -14.00
N ASN A 34 10.40 21.64 -14.08
CA ASN A 34 11.13 22.60 -14.92
C ASN A 34 11.60 22.00 -16.27
N GLY A 35 11.15 20.78 -16.61
CA GLY A 35 11.47 20.13 -17.88
C GLY A 35 10.72 20.73 -19.07
N ASP A 36 10.92 20.11 -20.24
CA ASP A 36 10.27 20.46 -21.51
C ASP A 36 9.79 19.20 -22.24
N ASP A 37 8.51 19.12 -22.57
CA ASP A 37 7.95 17.98 -23.34
C ASP A 37 8.47 17.95 -24.80
N GLY A 38 9.15 19.00 -25.26
CA GLY A 38 9.94 18.99 -26.50
C GLY A 38 11.33 18.33 -26.39
N ALA A 39 11.78 18.00 -25.18
CA ALA A 39 13.10 17.43 -24.91
C ALA A 39 13.17 15.92 -25.18
N ASP A 40 14.35 15.32 -24.96
CA ASP A 40 14.60 13.89 -25.19
C ASP A 40 14.26 12.98 -23.99
N GLY A 41 13.92 13.57 -22.84
CA GLY A 41 13.58 12.82 -21.63
C GLY A 41 14.79 12.26 -20.89
N SER A 42 16.01 12.73 -21.21
CA SER A 42 17.22 12.42 -20.46
C SER A 42 17.25 13.12 -19.09
N ILE A 43 18.17 12.72 -18.20
CA ILE A 43 18.31 13.38 -16.89
C ILE A 43 18.74 14.86 -17.02
N SER A 44 19.49 15.20 -18.06
CA SER A 44 19.93 16.56 -18.36
C SER A 44 18.86 17.41 -19.05
N SER A 45 17.94 16.75 -19.77
CA SER A 45 16.87 17.40 -20.53
C SER A 45 15.55 16.66 -20.30
N PRO A 46 15.01 16.69 -19.06
CA PRO A 46 13.84 15.91 -18.70
C PRO A 46 12.57 16.45 -19.38
N TRP A 47 11.59 15.58 -19.55
CA TRP A 47 10.24 15.99 -19.94
C TRP A 47 9.56 16.78 -18.81
N LYS A 48 8.53 17.54 -19.14
CA LYS A 48 7.82 18.39 -18.18
C LYS A 48 6.70 17.65 -17.47
N THR A 49 5.94 16.84 -18.20
CA THR A 49 4.70 16.23 -17.69
C THR A 49 4.80 14.71 -17.59
N ILE A 50 4.22 14.14 -16.53
CA ILE A 50 4.09 12.68 -16.38
C ILE A 50 3.22 12.16 -17.52
N GLY A 51 2.18 12.91 -17.89
CA GLY A 51 1.30 12.59 -18.99
C GLY A 51 2.02 12.40 -20.32
N PHE A 52 2.91 13.31 -20.68
CA PHE A 52 3.72 13.17 -21.89
C PHE A 52 4.66 11.96 -21.82
N ALA A 53 5.26 11.70 -20.65
CA ALA A 53 6.15 10.56 -20.47
C ALA A 53 5.42 9.22 -20.67
N VAL A 54 4.20 9.07 -20.13
CA VAL A 54 3.39 7.87 -20.36
C VAL A 54 2.85 7.77 -21.80
N GLU A 55 2.80 8.86 -22.56
CA GLU A 55 2.45 8.79 -24.00
C GLU A 55 3.65 8.45 -24.89
N SER A 56 4.86 8.66 -24.36
CA SER A 56 6.13 8.53 -25.10
C SER A 56 6.88 7.24 -24.80
N THR A 57 6.45 6.49 -23.78
CA THR A 57 7.10 5.25 -23.31
C THR A 57 6.13 4.07 -23.35
N GLY A 58 6.61 2.87 -23.05
CA GLY A 58 5.81 1.65 -23.02
C GLY A 58 6.32 0.57 -22.06
N PRO A 59 5.79 -0.67 -22.19
CA PRO A 59 6.21 -1.80 -21.37
C PRO A 59 7.72 -2.04 -21.39
N GLY A 60 8.31 -2.20 -20.21
CA GLY A 60 9.75 -2.32 -20.02
C GLY A 60 10.44 -1.01 -19.64
N ASP A 61 9.91 0.14 -20.06
CA ASP A 61 10.51 1.44 -19.77
C ASP A 61 10.29 1.86 -18.30
N THR A 62 11.23 2.66 -17.80
CA THR A 62 11.14 3.32 -16.49
C THR A 62 11.06 4.84 -16.65
N ILE A 63 10.01 5.43 -16.10
CA ILE A 63 9.84 6.88 -15.93
C ILE A 63 10.23 7.23 -14.49
N LEU A 64 11.34 7.94 -14.32
CA LEU A 64 11.79 8.54 -13.06
C LEU A 64 11.30 9.98 -12.95
N VAL A 65 10.40 10.22 -12.00
CA VAL A 65 9.79 11.55 -11.80
C VAL A 65 10.55 12.29 -10.71
N ARG A 66 11.12 13.45 -11.05
CA ARG A 66 11.83 14.33 -10.12
C ARG A 66 10.86 15.02 -9.17
N GLY A 67 11.37 15.48 -8.05
CA GLY A 67 10.59 16.08 -6.97
C GLY A 67 9.85 17.34 -7.39
N GLY A 68 8.64 17.49 -6.88
CA GLY A 68 7.78 18.64 -7.12
C GLY A 68 6.31 18.24 -7.28
N THR A 69 5.49 19.26 -7.51
CA THR A 69 4.04 19.11 -7.66
C THR A 69 3.64 19.05 -9.13
N TYR A 70 2.92 17.99 -9.48
CA TYR A 70 2.37 17.72 -10.81
C TYR A 70 0.85 17.83 -10.75
N GLN A 71 0.29 18.80 -11.47
CA GLN A 71 -1.16 19.05 -11.52
C GLN A 71 -1.76 18.57 -12.84
N GLU A 72 -1.92 17.25 -12.96
CA GLU A 72 -2.33 16.62 -14.21
C GLU A 72 -3.12 15.32 -13.98
N ARG A 73 -4.04 15.02 -14.91
CA ARG A 73 -4.77 13.75 -14.90
C ARG A 73 -4.06 12.74 -15.78
N VAL A 74 -3.52 11.69 -15.16
CA VAL A 74 -2.75 10.64 -15.83
C VAL A 74 -3.59 9.40 -16.12
N ILE A 75 -3.49 8.89 -17.35
CA ILE A 75 -4.09 7.60 -17.75
C ILE A 75 -3.02 6.79 -18.48
N ILE A 76 -2.78 5.56 -18.02
CA ILE A 76 -1.88 4.60 -18.65
C ILE A 76 -2.72 3.63 -19.49
N PHE A 77 -2.65 3.73 -20.82
CA PHE A 77 -3.46 2.96 -21.76
C PHE A 77 -2.72 2.61 -23.06
N ARG A 78 -3.20 1.62 -23.82
CA ARG A 78 -2.72 1.32 -25.18
C ARG A 78 -3.45 2.21 -26.19
N GLY A 79 -2.78 3.18 -26.80
CA GLY A 79 -3.35 3.98 -27.88
C GLY A 79 -2.45 5.14 -28.33
N ALA A 80 -2.40 5.39 -29.64
CA ALA A 80 -1.54 6.36 -30.30
C ALA A 80 -1.67 7.80 -29.75
N ARG A 81 -0.57 8.58 -29.87
CA ARG A 81 -0.48 10.05 -29.67
C ARG A 81 -1.82 10.71 -30.02
N GLY A 82 -2.55 11.26 -29.04
CA GLY A 82 -3.82 11.92 -29.35
C GLY A 82 -4.87 12.07 -28.26
N MET A 83 -4.70 11.54 -27.04
CA MET A 83 -5.39 12.18 -25.90
C MET A 83 -4.50 13.31 -25.44
N ARG A 84 -4.88 14.57 -25.68
CA ARG A 84 -4.26 15.66 -24.90
C ARG A 84 -4.67 15.42 -23.45
N GLN A 85 -3.76 14.89 -22.63
CA GLN A 85 -3.89 15.01 -21.18
C GLN A 85 -4.04 16.50 -20.88
N HIS A 86 -5.13 16.87 -20.22
CA HIS A 86 -5.46 18.27 -20.00
C HIS A 86 -4.68 18.76 -18.79
N PRO A 87 -3.79 19.77 -18.95
CA PRO A 87 -3.26 20.49 -17.80
C PRO A 87 -4.43 21.09 -17.04
N MET A 88 -4.43 21.01 -15.71
CA MET A 88 -5.39 21.79 -14.93
C MET A 88 -5.11 23.28 -15.18
N ARG A 89 -6.07 24.01 -15.77
CA ARG A 89 -5.92 25.46 -15.96
C ARG A 89 -5.86 26.11 -14.57
N GLY A 90 -4.73 26.75 -14.27
CA GLY A 90 -4.44 27.33 -12.96
C GLY A 90 -5.52 28.29 -12.47
N GLY A 91 -5.73 28.29 -11.15
CA GLY A 91 -6.50 29.32 -10.44
C GLY A 91 -7.84 28.91 -9.82
N MET A 92 -8.23 27.63 -9.85
CA MET A 92 -9.48 27.20 -9.21
C MET A 92 -9.26 26.69 -7.78
N ARG A 93 -9.28 27.62 -6.82
CA ARG A 93 -9.50 27.28 -5.40
C ARG A 93 -10.88 26.61 -5.31
N MET A 94 -10.89 25.29 -5.09
CA MET A 94 -12.10 24.45 -5.14
C MET A 94 -13.15 24.94 -4.15
N LYS A 95 -14.25 25.50 -4.65
CA LYS A 95 -15.50 25.64 -3.86
C LYS A 95 -16.29 24.32 -3.97
N ARG A 96 -16.77 23.84 -2.82
CA ARG A 96 -17.66 22.68 -2.69
C ARG A 96 -18.83 22.80 -3.67
N GLY A 97 -18.95 21.80 -4.55
CA GLY A 97 -20.09 21.58 -5.42
C GLY A 97 -20.13 22.44 -6.69
N SER A 98 -19.56 21.96 -7.80
CA SER A 98 -20.25 21.98 -9.11
C SER A 98 -19.46 21.34 -10.25
N ARG A 99 -20.26 20.72 -11.14
CA ARG A 99 -20.05 20.33 -12.55
C ARG A 99 -19.04 19.25 -12.92
N ARG A 100 -19.63 18.10 -13.28
CA ARG A 100 -19.08 17.07 -14.19
C ARG A 100 -18.52 17.72 -15.45
N LEU A 101 -17.25 17.47 -15.75
CA LEU A 101 -16.75 17.48 -17.12
C LEU A 101 -17.39 16.32 -17.90
N PRO A 102 -17.74 16.50 -19.18
CA PRO A 102 -18.40 15.46 -19.96
C PRO A 102 -17.47 14.24 -20.14
N PRO A 103 -18.02 13.02 -20.17
CA PRO A 103 -17.24 11.85 -20.56
C PRO A 103 -16.91 11.98 -22.04
N THR A 104 -15.63 12.08 -22.40
CA THR A 104 -15.20 11.96 -23.80
C THR A 104 -15.43 10.53 -24.27
N ALA A 105 -16.64 10.27 -24.77
CA ALA A 105 -16.98 9.11 -25.57
C ALA A 105 -16.47 9.33 -27.01
N GLY A 106 -15.15 9.26 -27.21
CA GLY A 106 -14.57 9.15 -28.54
C GLY A 106 -14.41 7.66 -28.90
N ARG A 107 -14.96 7.23 -30.04
CA ARG A 107 -14.63 5.91 -30.62
C ARG A 107 -13.17 5.95 -31.10
N TYR A 108 -12.27 5.29 -30.39
CA TYR A 108 -10.87 5.16 -30.82
C TYR A 108 -10.71 3.91 -31.70
N ARG A 109 -10.06 4.09 -32.86
CA ARG A 109 -9.59 2.96 -33.68
C ARG A 109 -8.30 2.44 -33.07
N GLU A 110 -8.30 1.19 -32.60
CA GLU A 110 -7.11 0.48 -32.15
C GLU A 110 -6.10 0.38 -33.31
N ARG A 111 -5.04 1.20 -33.29
CA ARG A 111 -3.81 0.85 -34.00
C ARG A 111 -3.06 -0.12 -33.10
N ARG A 112 -2.95 -1.36 -33.57
CA ARG A 112 -2.22 -2.47 -32.94
C ARG A 112 -0.74 -2.08 -32.87
N MET A 113 -0.28 -1.56 -31.73
CA MET A 113 1.14 -1.63 -31.40
C MET A 113 1.50 -3.13 -31.31
N PRO A 114 2.67 -3.55 -31.83
CA PRO A 114 3.09 -4.95 -31.75
C PRO A 114 3.05 -5.44 -30.30
N SER A 115 2.77 -6.72 -30.12
CA SER A 115 2.64 -7.41 -28.82
C SER A 115 3.92 -7.50 -27.99
N ALA A 116 4.97 -6.74 -28.32
CA ALA A 116 6.22 -6.73 -27.58
C ALA A 116 6.16 -5.60 -26.51
N ALA A 117 6.20 -5.84 -25.21
CA ALA A 117 6.20 -7.08 -24.44
C ALA A 117 5.73 -6.76 -23.00
N ALA A 118 4.43 -6.52 -22.77
CA ALA A 118 3.91 -6.50 -21.40
C ALA A 118 3.87 -7.95 -20.89
N ALA A 119 4.91 -8.35 -20.17
CA ALA A 119 5.19 -9.71 -19.76
C ALA A 119 5.75 -9.74 -18.33
N PRO A 120 5.76 -10.90 -17.65
CA PRO A 120 6.45 -11.04 -16.36
C PRO A 120 7.89 -10.53 -16.47
N GLY A 121 8.26 -9.57 -15.61
CA GLY A 121 9.60 -8.95 -15.61
C GLY A 121 9.77 -7.72 -16.50
N ALA A 122 8.83 -7.39 -17.38
CA ALA A 122 8.87 -6.22 -18.26
C ALA A 122 7.79 -5.18 -17.87
N TYR A 123 7.89 -4.68 -16.64
CA TYR A 123 6.97 -3.67 -16.13
C TYR A 123 7.15 -2.33 -16.84
N TRP A 124 6.05 -1.65 -17.17
CA TRP A 124 6.08 -0.21 -17.39
C TRP A 124 6.10 0.48 -16.02
N VAL A 125 7.23 1.11 -15.68
CA VAL A 125 7.46 1.65 -14.34
C VAL A 125 7.28 3.17 -14.34
N LEU A 126 6.36 3.66 -13.51
CA LEU A 126 6.26 5.06 -13.10
C LEU A 126 6.73 5.16 -11.64
N LYS A 127 7.85 5.83 -11.40
CA LYS A 127 8.49 5.83 -10.09
C LYS A 127 9.03 7.20 -9.71
N ALA A 128 8.87 7.58 -8.45
CA ALA A 128 9.55 8.75 -7.90
C ALA A 128 11.07 8.58 -7.95
N TYR A 129 11.78 9.65 -8.32
CA TYR A 129 13.23 9.68 -8.31
C TYR A 129 13.72 9.44 -6.86
N PRO A 130 14.72 8.56 -6.65
CA PRO A 130 15.16 8.22 -5.30
C PRO A 130 15.48 9.46 -4.47
N GLY A 131 14.83 9.56 -3.32
CA GLY A 131 15.07 10.66 -2.39
C GLY A 131 14.27 11.94 -2.63
N GLU A 132 13.48 11.99 -3.69
CA GLU A 132 12.68 13.17 -4.05
C GLU A 132 11.18 12.89 -3.87
N GLU A 133 10.44 13.92 -3.45
CA GLU A 133 8.98 13.80 -3.28
C GLU A 133 8.23 14.19 -4.55
N VAL A 134 7.49 13.24 -5.10
CA VAL A 134 6.63 13.48 -6.25
C VAL A 134 5.20 13.60 -5.77
N ILE A 135 4.66 14.81 -5.81
CA ILE A 135 3.29 15.10 -5.43
C ILE A 135 2.44 15.13 -6.70
N LEU A 136 1.47 14.21 -6.83
CA LEU A 136 0.50 14.19 -7.91
C LEU A 136 -0.87 14.67 -7.40
N GLU A 137 -1.30 15.82 -7.91
CA GLU A 137 -2.61 16.43 -7.65
C GLU A 137 -3.47 16.36 -8.91
N SER A 138 -4.70 15.88 -8.77
CA SER A 138 -5.61 15.76 -9.92
C SER A 138 -7.07 15.76 -9.52
N ASP A 139 -7.95 16.11 -10.46
CA ASP A 139 -9.41 16.08 -10.29
C ASP A 139 -10.02 14.66 -10.44
N GLY A 140 -9.21 13.62 -10.26
CA GLY A 140 -9.63 12.22 -10.35
C GLY A 140 -8.44 11.27 -10.49
N PRO A 141 -8.63 9.97 -10.22
CA PRO A 141 -7.53 9.04 -9.99
C PRO A 141 -6.67 8.82 -11.22
N LEU A 142 -5.37 8.53 -11.00
CA LEU A 142 -4.52 7.94 -12.03
C LEU A 142 -5.10 6.58 -12.42
N ARG A 143 -5.40 6.39 -13.71
CA ARG A 143 -6.07 5.18 -14.21
C ARG A 143 -5.13 4.30 -15.01
N ILE A 144 -5.04 3.03 -14.65
CA ILE A 144 -4.27 2.02 -15.36
C ILE A 144 -5.23 1.11 -16.11
N ARG A 145 -5.08 1.03 -17.43
CA ARG A 145 -5.95 0.24 -18.32
C ARG A 145 -5.25 -0.94 -18.97
N VAL A 146 -3.98 -1.14 -18.66
CA VAL A 146 -3.09 -2.10 -19.31
C VAL A 146 -2.37 -2.93 -18.24
N PRO A 147 -1.93 -4.14 -18.57
CA PRO A 147 -1.26 -4.99 -17.60
C PRO A 147 0.22 -4.63 -17.41
N TYR A 148 0.83 -5.21 -16.37
CA TYR A 148 2.26 -5.09 -16.07
C TYR A 148 2.74 -3.64 -15.90
N VAL A 149 2.00 -2.87 -15.09
CA VAL A 149 2.37 -1.50 -14.72
C VAL A 149 2.79 -1.47 -13.26
N ARG A 150 3.85 -0.73 -12.94
CA ARG A 150 4.28 -0.46 -11.56
C ARG A 150 4.19 1.03 -11.31
N VAL A 151 3.47 1.43 -10.26
CA VAL A 151 3.47 2.79 -9.73
C VAL A 151 4.10 2.76 -8.35
N GLU A 152 5.21 3.46 -8.19
CA GLU A 152 6.05 3.37 -6.99
C GLU A 152 6.47 4.73 -6.42
N GLY A 153 6.29 4.92 -5.11
CA GLY A 153 6.84 6.08 -4.40
C GLY A 153 6.15 7.41 -4.69
N ILE A 154 4.97 7.40 -5.30
CA ILE A 154 4.22 8.63 -5.63
C ILE A 154 3.38 9.05 -4.42
N HIS A 155 3.40 10.34 -4.10
CA HIS A 155 2.51 10.96 -3.13
C HIS A 155 1.30 11.54 -3.86
N PHE A 156 0.14 10.90 -3.72
CA PHE A 156 -1.11 11.40 -4.25
C PHE A 156 -1.82 12.28 -3.23
N VAL A 157 -2.14 13.52 -3.64
CA VAL A 157 -2.87 14.48 -2.80
C VAL A 157 -4.24 14.72 -3.41
N GLY A 158 -5.27 14.36 -2.65
CA GLY A 158 -6.68 14.50 -3.01
C GLY A 158 -7.15 13.75 -4.24
N SER A 159 -6.41 12.73 -4.67
CA SER A 159 -6.73 11.87 -5.81
C SER A 159 -6.18 10.47 -5.59
N GLY A 160 -6.88 9.43 -6.06
CA GLY A 160 -6.44 8.05 -5.89
C GLY A 160 -5.62 7.50 -7.06
N VAL A 161 -5.39 6.20 -7.01
CA VAL A 161 -4.89 5.40 -8.12
C VAL A 161 -5.79 4.19 -8.32
N GLY A 162 -5.96 3.74 -9.56
CA GLY A 162 -6.69 2.49 -9.76
C GLY A 162 -6.54 1.84 -11.11
N THR A 163 -6.70 0.53 -11.09
CA THR A 163 -6.82 -0.30 -12.29
C THR A 163 -8.23 -0.21 -12.86
N VAL A 164 -8.34 -0.38 -14.18
CA VAL A 164 -9.61 -0.32 -14.91
C VAL A 164 -9.66 -1.46 -15.93
N GLY A 165 -10.82 -2.12 -15.98
CA GLY A 165 -11.12 -3.19 -16.94
C GLY A 165 -11.00 -4.58 -16.31
N SER A 166 -11.18 -5.62 -17.13
CA SER A 166 -11.02 -7.01 -16.72
C SER A 166 -9.91 -7.68 -17.53
N SER A 167 -9.18 -8.60 -16.89
CA SER A 167 -8.11 -9.40 -17.51
C SER A 167 -8.58 -10.11 -18.78
N ALA A 168 -9.77 -10.73 -18.72
CA ALA A 168 -10.41 -11.40 -19.85
C ALA A 168 -10.67 -10.50 -21.08
N ARG A 169 -10.61 -9.18 -20.92
CA ARG A 169 -10.78 -8.19 -21.99
C ARG A 169 -9.50 -7.41 -22.29
N GLY A 170 -8.35 -7.90 -21.82
CA GLY A 170 -7.06 -7.23 -21.96
C GLY A 170 -6.93 -5.95 -21.13
N GLY A 171 -7.77 -5.79 -20.10
CA GLY A 171 -7.67 -4.70 -19.13
C GLY A 171 -6.49 -4.88 -18.18
N ALA A 172 -6.42 -4.03 -17.15
CA ALA A 172 -5.35 -4.08 -16.16
C ALA A 172 -5.33 -5.42 -15.40
N HIS A 173 -4.12 -6.00 -15.27
CA HIS A 173 -3.78 -7.17 -14.46
C HIS A 173 -2.26 -7.17 -14.22
N HIS A 174 -1.77 -7.88 -13.21
CA HIS A 174 -0.34 -7.86 -12.84
C HIS A 174 0.18 -6.45 -12.54
N VAL A 175 -0.68 -5.55 -12.05
CA VAL A 175 -0.31 -4.17 -11.69
C VAL A 175 0.21 -4.12 -10.26
N GLN A 176 1.21 -3.27 -10.02
CA GLN A 176 1.83 -3.10 -8.72
C GLN A 176 1.70 -1.65 -8.24
N PHE A 177 1.06 -1.46 -7.08
CA PHE A 177 1.05 -0.20 -6.34
C PHE A 177 1.98 -0.36 -5.14
N LEU A 178 3.18 0.22 -5.21
CA LEU A 178 4.25 0.00 -4.24
C LEU A 178 4.64 1.28 -3.51
N ARG A 179 4.60 1.29 -2.18
CA ARG A 179 5.17 2.39 -1.37
C ARG A 179 4.66 3.79 -1.76
N ASN A 180 3.41 3.89 -2.22
CA ASN A 180 2.78 5.17 -2.51
C ASN A 180 2.15 5.75 -1.25
N ARG A 181 1.97 7.08 -1.24
CA ARG A 181 1.30 7.81 -0.16
C ARG A 181 0.02 8.46 -0.68
N PHE A 182 -1.02 8.49 0.14
CA PHE A 182 -2.31 9.10 -0.18
C PHE A 182 -2.74 9.99 0.98
N THR A 183 -2.91 11.29 0.74
CA THR A 183 -3.38 12.26 1.75
C THR A 183 -4.43 13.23 1.21
N GLY A 184 -5.12 13.92 2.12
CA GLY A 184 -6.12 14.95 1.82
C GLY A 184 -7.55 14.42 1.66
N SER A 185 -8.39 15.18 0.96
CA SER A 185 -9.81 14.89 0.66
C SER A 185 -10.05 14.61 -0.83
N GLY A 186 -11.23 14.07 -1.18
CA GLY A 186 -11.67 13.98 -2.58
C GLY A 186 -11.45 12.62 -3.25
N PHE A 187 -11.06 11.59 -2.49
CA PHE A 187 -10.76 10.24 -2.99
C PHE A 187 -11.96 9.49 -3.58
N ARG A 188 -13.18 10.03 -3.41
CA ARG A 188 -14.47 9.56 -3.98
C ARG A 188 -14.39 8.12 -4.49
N TYR A 189 -14.77 7.18 -3.62
CA TYR A 189 -14.68 5.71 -3.73
C TYR A 189 -13.47 5.08 -3.03
N SER A 190 -12.23 5.49 -3.35
CA SER A 190 -11.05 4.91 -2.68
C SER A 190 -9.73 5.61 -3.00
N ALA A 191 -8.77 5.57 -2.07
CA ALA A 191 -7.38 5.94 -2.37
C ALA A 191 -6.75 4.97 -3.38
N ILE A 192 -6.98 3.66 -3.22
CA ILE A 192 -6.51 2.63 -4.16
C ILE A 192 -7.68 1.77 -4.61
N SER A 193 -7.92 1.67 -5.92
CA SER A 193 -8.94 0.79 -6.51
C SER A 193 -8.32 -0.33 -7.34
N VAL A 194 -8.74 -1.57 -7.10
CA VAL A 194 -8.21 -2.78 -7.73
C VAL A 194 -9.30 -3.56 -8.48
N SER A 195 -8.98 -3.91 -9.72
CA SER A 195 -9.75 -4.67 -10.68
C SER A 195 -8.81 -5.51 -11.54
N GLY A 196 -9.28 -6.68 -11.97
CA GLY A 196 -8.46 -7.60 -12.73
C GLY A 196 -7.55 -8.43 -11.83
N ASP A 197 -6.68 -9.22 -12.44
CA ASP A 197 -6.08 -10.37 -11.75
C ASP A 197 -4.61 -10.13 -11.39
N ASN A 198 -4.12 -10.81 -10.36
CA ASN A 198 -2.71 -10.88 -9.98
C ASN A 198 -2.09 -9.51 -9.65
N ASN A 199 -2.87 -8.55 -9.15
CA ASN A 199 -2.35 -7.26 -8.75
C ASN A 199 -1.74 -7.31 -7.35
N LEU A 200 -0.75 -6.45 -7.09
CA LEU A 200 -0.08 -6.32 -5.80
C LEU A 200 -0.23 -4.89 -5.28
N VAL A 201 -0.76 -4.75 -4.07
CA VAL A 201 -0.83 -3.49 -3.34
C VAL A 201 0.02 -3.65 -2.09
N GLU A 202 1.24 -3.08 -2.11
CA GLU A 202 2.23 -3.31 -1.07
C GLU A 202 2.90 -2.05 -0.53
N GLY A 203 2.98 -1.95 0.80
CA GLY A 203 3.76 -0.92 1.47
C GLY A 203 3.18 0.49 1.34
N ASN A 204 1.94 0.63 0.90
CA ASN A 204 1.31 1.93 0.70
C ASN A 204 0.81 2.51 2.02
N ILE A 205 0.79 3.84 2.09
CA ILE A 205 0.31 4.59 3.25
C ILE A 205 -0.91 5.41 2.81
N VAL A 206 -2.06 5.14 3.41
CA VAL A 206 -3.29 5.89 3.18
C VAL A 206 -3.67 6.62 4.46
N LEU A 207 -3.62 7.96 4.43
CA LEU A 207 -3.95 8.86 5.54
C LEU A 207 -4.99 9.88 5.07
N ILE A 208 -6.27 9.56 5.26
CA ILE A 208 -7.36 10.44 4.84
C ILE A 208 -7.81 11.23 6.07
N ASP A 209 -7.65 12.55 6.05
CA ASP A 209 -7.86 13.43 7.21
C ASP A 209 -9.19 14.19 7.15
N GLU A 210 -9.79 14.35 5.97
CA GLU A 210 -10.99 15.16 5.78
C GLU A 210 -12.26 14.36 5.43
N GLN A 211 -13.43 14.99 5.66
CA GLN A 211 -14.75 14.32 5.57
C GLN A 211 -15.37 14.41 4.18
N ASP A 212 -15.20 13.34 3.42
CA ASP A 212 -16.02 13.00 2.26
C ASP A 212 -16.74 11.68 2.57
N GLY A 213 -18.04 11.57 2.27
CA GLY A 213 -18.95 10.59 2.90
C GLY A 213 -18.55 9.10 2.85
N THR A 214 -19.44 8.19 3.30
CA THR A 214 -19.08 6.77 3.54
C THR A 214 -18.62 5.95 2.33
N LEU A 215 -18.56 6.54 1.13
CA LEU A 215 -17.98 5.92 -0.06
C LEU A 215 -16.45 6.03 -0.08
N ASP A 216 -15.84 6.77 0.84
CA ASP A 216 -14.40 7.00 0.84
C ASP A 216 -13.69 5.86 1.58
N HIS A 217 -13.24 4.86 0.82
CA HIS A 217 -12.53 3.70 1.32
C HIS A 217 -11.01 3.89 1.25
N GLY A 218 -10.25 3.16 2.05
CA GLY A 218 -8.79 3.15 1.89
C GLY A 218 -8.40 2.39 0.62
N ILE A 219 -8.61 1.07 0.66
CA ILE A 219 -8.33 0.16 -0.47
C ILE A 219 -9.63 -0.53 -0.87
N TYR A 220 -9.96 -0.50 -2.16
CA TYR A 220 -11.17 -1.08 -2.71
C TYR A 220 -10.82 -2.14 -3.76
N VAL A 221 -11.13 -3.40 -3.50
CA VAL A 221 -10.94 -4.51 -4.44
C VAL A 221 -12.30 -4.93 -4.95
N HIS A 222 -12.59 -4.71 -6.23
CA HIS A 222 -13.97 -4.86 -6.72
C HIS A 222 -14.20 -5.95 -7.77
N SER A 223 -13.13 -6.56 -8.29
CA SER A 223 -13.21 -7.73 -9.18
C SER A 223 -11.81 -8.30 -9.45
N GLY A 224 -11.77 -9.56 -9.87
CA GLY A 224 -10.56 -10.23 -10.35
C GLY A 224 -10.00 -11.23 -9.36
N LYS A 225 -8.98 -11.96 -9.79
CA LYS A 225 -8.43 -13.11 -9.06
C LYS A 225 -7.03 -12.87 -8.53
N ASP A 226 -6.68 -13.56 -7.44
CA ASP A 226 -5.29 -13.71 -6.97
C ASP A 226 -4.60 -12.37 -6.68
N ASN A 227 -5.38 -11.40 -6.18
CA ASN A 227 -4.87 -10.08 -5.80
C ASN A 227 -4.29 -10.12 -4.39
N ILE A 228 -3.15 -9.48 -4.16
CA ILE A 228 -2.47 -9.45 -2.87
C ILE A 228 -2.44 -8.03 -2.34
N ILE A 229 -3.02 -7.82 -1.15
CA ILE A 229 -3.02 -6.55 -0.41
C ILE A 229 -2.21 -6.75 0.86
N ARG A 230 -0.98 -6.25 0.88
CA ARG A 230 -0.06 -6.52 2.00
C ARG A 230 0.79 -5.38 2.50
N ASN A 231 1.16 -5.42 3.77
CA ASN A 231 2.10 -4.46 4.36
C ASN A 231 1.65 -2.99 4.21
N ASN A 232 0.36 -2.72 4.07
CA ASN A 232 -0.16 -1.36 3.92
C ASN A 232 -0.57 -0.79 5.29
N TYR A 233 -0.45 0.53 5.43
CA TYR A 233 -1.00 1.28 6.55
C TYR A 233 -2.19 2.11 6.06
N VAL A 234 -3.37 1.89 6.64
CA VAL A 234 -4.63 2.44 6.13
C VAL A 234 -5.41 3.07 7.28
N SER A 235 -5.55 4.41 7.26
CA SER A 235 -6.15 5.16 8.37
C SER A 235 -6.95 6.41 7.96
N GLY A 236 -7.94 6.75 8.78
CA GLY A 236 -8.63 8.06 8.80
C GLY A 236 -9.81 8.23 7.82
N MET A 237 -10.05 7.24 6.97
CA MET A 237 -11.15 7.26 6.01
C MET A 237 -12.54 7.26 6.67
N GLN A 238 -13.54 7.84 6.01
CA GLN A 238 -14.94 7.80 6.48
C GLN A 238 -15.60 6.45 6.23
N GLY A 239 -15.28 5.81 5.10
CA GLY A 239 -15.73 4.47 4.76
C GLY A 239 -14.92 3.38 5.45
N TYR A 240 -14.88 2.19 4.85
CA TYR A 240 -14.08 1.07 5.32
C TYR A 240 -12.59 1.27 5.03
N GLY A 241 -11.72 0.73 5.90
CA GLY A 241 -10.29 0.67 5.66
C GLY A 241 -9.95 -0.12 4.39
N ILE A 242 -10.36 -1.39 4.35
CA ILE A 242 -10.30 -2.24 3.17
C ILE A 242 -11.70 -2.75 2.83
N HIS A 243 -12.14 -2.51 1.60
CA HIS A 243 -13.44 -2.91 1.10
C HIS A 243 -13.26 -3.92 -0.05
N ILE A 244 -13.49 -5.20 0.26
CA ILE A 244 -13.53 -6.27 -0.74
C ILE A 244 -14.99 -6.41 -1.18
N PHE A 245 -15.30 -5.92 -2.38
CA PHE A 245 -16.69 -5.82 -2.83
C PHE A 245 -16.90 -6.33 -4.23
N TYR A 246 -17.54 -7.48 -4.36
CA TYR A 246 -17.88 -7.96 -5.68
C TYR A 246 -19.05 -7.16 -6.29
N GLN A 247 -18.75 -6.35 -7.30
CA GLN A 247 -19.74 -5.63 -8.11
C GLN A 247 -19.72 -6.13 -9.56
N SER A 248 -20.57 -7.10 -9.92
CA SER A 248 -20.71 -7.50 -11.33
C SER A 248 -21.23 -6.31 -12.16
N GLY A 249 -20.54 -5.98 -13.25
CA GLY A 249 -20.72 -4.73 -13.96
C GLY A 249 -22.15 -4.45 -14.43
N ARG A 250 -22.54 -3.17 -14.30
CA ARG A 250 -23.45 -2.54 -15.26
C ARG A 250 -22.97 -2.93 -16.66
N ARG A 251 -23.88 -3.50 -17.47
CA ARG A 251 -23.78 -3.77 -18.93
C ARG A 251 -22.35 -3.55 -19.50
N ASN A 252 -21.59 -4.64 -19.71
CA ASN A 252 -20.30 -4.72 -20.44
C ASN A 252 -19.00 -5.03 -19.67
N THR A 253 -18.96 -5.81 -18.57
CA THR A 253 -17.66 -6.27 -18.00
C THR A 253 -17.37 -7.78 -18.12
N GLY A 254 -18.32 -8.58 -18.64
CA GLY A 254 -18.18 -10.04 -18.72
C GLY A 254 -18.34 -10.72 -17.36
N PRO A 255 -18.31 -12.07 -17.30
CA PRO A 255 -18.31 -12.77 -16.03
C PRO A 255 -17.03 -12.40 -15.28
N THR A 256 -17.16 -11.57 -14.27
CA THR A 256 -16.07 -11.28 -13.32
C THR A 256 -16.36 -12.10 -12.08
N SER A 257 -15.33 -12.66 -11.46
CA SER A 257 -15.38 -13.23 -10.10
C SER A 257 -14.37 -12.47 -9.26
N LEU A 258 -14.54 -12.48 -7.94
CA LEU A 258 -13.56 -11.98 -6.99
C LEU A 258 -13.09 -13.18 -6.17
N SER A 259 -11.90 -13.71 -6.47
CA SER A 259 -11.43 -14.90 -5.76
C SER A 259 -9.93 -14.95 -5.56
N GLY A 260 -9.46 -15.75 -4.59
CA GLY A 260 -8.03 -15.90 -4.31
C GLY A 260 -7.37 -14.62 -3.77
N THR A 261 -8.15 -13.62 -3.34
CA THR A 261 -7.57 -12.40 -2.79
C THR A 261 -6.94 -12.72 -1.43
N VAL A 262 -5.76 -12.16 -1.16
CA VAL A 262 -5.07 -12.27 0.12
C VAL A 262 -4.91 -10.87 0.71
N VAL A 263 -5.42 -10.68 1.93
CA VAL A 263 -5.25 -9.46 2.73
C VAL A 263 -4.35 -9.81 3.91
N GLU A 264 -3.08 -9.43 3.85
CA GLU A 264 -2.09 -9.86 4.85
C GLU A 264 -1.19 -8.75 5.40
N ASN A 265 -0.79 -8.85 6.67
CA ASN A 265 0.24 -7.96 7.24
C ASN A 265 -0.10 -6.46 7.15
N ASN A 266 -1.38 -6.08 7.06
CA ASN A 266 -1.79 -4.69 7.01
C ASN A 266 -2.07 -4.15 8.42
N VAL A 267 -1.94 -2.83 8.56
CA VAL A 267 -2.39 -2.06 9.73
C VAL A 267 -3.58 -1.22 9.31
N ILE A 268 -4.74 -1.47 9.92
CA ILE A 268 -6.02 -0.89 9.52
C ILE A 268 -6.69 -0.27 10.74
N THR A 269 -6.81 1.05 10.75
CA THR A 269 -7.28 1.77 11.94
C THR A 269 -8.08 3.01 11.59
N ASN A 270 -8.83 3.53 12.56
CA ASN A 270 -9.49 4.84 12.47
C ASN A 270 -10.39 5.00 11.24
N SER A 271 -11.09 3.94 10.84
CA SER A 271 -12.25 4.05 9.96
C SER A 271 -13.36 4.78 10.71
N ARG A 272 -13.67 6.02 10.30
CA ARG A 272 -14.44 6.98 11.12
C ARG A 272 -15.95 6.73 11.17
N GLN A 273 -16.51 5.89 10.30
CA GLN A 273 -17.93 5.50 10.32
C GLN A 273 -18.21 4.03 10.03
N ARG A 274 -17.18 3.22 9.74
CA ARG A 274 -17.33 1.87 9.21
C ARG A 274 -16.28 0.92 9.78
N SER A 275 -16.41 -0.36 9.44
CA SER A 275 -15.50 -1.42 9.86
C SER A 275 -14.10 -1.27 9.26
N GLY A 276 -13.10 -1.88 9.90
CA GLY A 276 -11.75 -1.94 9.35
C GLY A 276 -11.72 -2.67 8.00
N ILE A 277 -12.23 -3.90 7.96
CA ILE A 277 -12.40 -4.69 6.74
C ILE A 277 -13.87 -5.02 6.53
N ILE A 278 -14.35 -4.92 5.29
CA ILE A 278 -15.62 -5.50 4.86
C ILE A 278 -15.43 -6.43 3.66
N VAL A 279 -16.16 -7.54 3.67
CA VAL A 279 -16.28 -8.49 2.57
C VAL A 279 -17.75 -8.58 2.19
N ALA A 280 -18.08 -8.13 0.99
CA ALA A 280 -19.47 -8.05 0.56
C ALA A 280 -19.65 -8.21 -0.94
N THR A 281 -20.90 -8.45 -1.35
CA THR A 281 -21.30 -8.50 -2.76
C THR A 281 -22.46 -7.55 -3.03
N ALA A 282 -22.62 -7.15 -4.28
CA ALA A 282 -23.77 -6.36 -4.70
C ALA A 282 -25.02 -7.24 -4.91
N HIS A 283 -26.15 -6.85 -4.32
CA HIS A 283 -27.51 -7.31 -4.66
C HIS A 283 -27.72 -8.84 -4.76
N GLY A 284 -27.40 -9.61 -3.72
CA GLY A 284 -27.73 -11.04 -3.67
C GLY A 284 -26.93 -11.91 -4.65
N ARG A 285 -25.79 -11.41 -5.14
CA ARG A 285 -24.98 -12.11 -6.16
C ARG A 285 -23.91 -12.97 -5.51
N MET A 286 -23.81 -14.21 -5.96
CA MET A 286 -22.68 -15.09 -5.71
C MET A 286 -21.51 -14.71 -6.63
N GLY A 287 -20.28 -14.74 -6.11
CA GLY A 287 -19.10 -14.45 -6.92
C GLY A 287 -17.85 -14.01 -6.15
N LEU A 288 -17.91 -14.01 -4.81
CA LEU A 288 -16.78 -13.76 -3.93
C LEU A 288 -16.44 -15.06 -3.18
N GLU A 289 -15.26 -15.62 -3.44
CA GLU A 289 -14.83 -16.89 -2.83
C GLU A 289 -13.32 -16.95 -2.60
N LYS A 290 -12.84 -17.87 -1.75
CA LYS A 290 -11.40 -18.14 -1.56
C LYS A 290 -10.62 -16.89 -1.15
N LEU A 291 -11.07 -16.23 -0.09
CA LEU A 291 -10.44 -15.03 0.46
C LEU A 291 -9.67 -15.41 1.73
N THR A 292 -8.43 -14.97 1.82
CA THR A 292 -7.62 -15.12 3.05
C THR A 292 -7.38 -13.76 3.68
N ILE A 293 -7.73 -13.59 4.95
CA ILE A 293 -7.45 -12.40 5.77
C ILE A 293 -6.54 -12.85 6.92
N ARG A 294 -5.26 -12.49 6.88
CA ARG A 294 -4.29 -12.99 7.86
C ARG A 294 -3.26 -11.99 8.36
N ASN A 295 -2.73 -12.20 9.56
CA ASN A 295 -1.60 -11.43 10.06
C ASN A 295 -1.83 -9.90 10.10
N ASN A 296 -3.08 -9.44 10.12
CA ASN A 296 -3.42 -8.01 10.12
C ASN A 296 -3.62 -7.49 11.55
N LEU A 297 -3.25 -6.23 11.76
CA LEU A 297 -3.63 -5.45 12.94
C LEU A 297 -4.83 -4.58 12.59
N ILE A 298 -5.96 -4.78 13.27
CA ILE A 298 -7.22 -4.12 12.97
C ILE A 298 -7.80 -3.52 14.24
N PHE A 299 -7.67 -2.21 14.42
CA PHE A 299 -7.99 -1.60 15.71
C PHE A 299 -8.53 -0.17 15.63
N GLY A 300 -9.31 0.25 16.62
CA GLY A 300 -9.78 1.64 16.73
C GLY A 300 -10.65 2.10 15.57
N ASN A 301 -11.37 1.19 14.90
CA ASN A 301 -12.35 1.53 13.87
C ASN A 301 -13.73 1.74 14.51
N ARG A 302 -14.54 2.64 13.96
CA ARG A 302 -15.92 2.89 14.45
C ARG A 302 -16.86 1.72 14.19
N GLY A 303 -16.62 0.93 13.14
CA GLY A 303 -17.38 -0.28 12.89
C GLY A 303 -16.82 -1.49 13.63
N ASN A 304 -17.02 -2.66 13.05
CA ASN A 304 -16.38 -3.90 13.52
C ASN A 304 -14.92 -3.95 13.04
N GLY A 305 -14.13 -4.87 13.57
CA GLY A 305 -12.85 -5.22 12.96
C GLY A 305 -13.04 -5.76 11.55
N ILE A 306 -13.80 -6.85 11.42
CA ILE A 306 -14.08 -7.52 10.14
C ILE A 306 -15.59 -7.74 10.00
N ASP A 307 -16.16 -7.37 8.85
CA ASP A 307 -17.59 -7.58 8.55
C ASP A 307 -17.77 -8.43 7.28
N LEU A 308 -18.35 -9.61 7.43
CA LEU A 308 -18.70 -10.53 6.35
C LEU A 308 -20.19 -10.45 6.02
N ARG A 309 -20.52 -10.21 4.76
CA ARG A 309 -21.90 -10.17 4.25
C ARG A 309 -22.24 -11.41 3.43
N PRO A 310 -23.54 -11.75 3.28
CA PRO A 310 -23.96 -12.94 2.52
C PRO A 310 -23.51 -12.97 1.06
N ASN A 311 -23.59 -14.16 0.47
CA ASN A 311 -23.18 -14.57 -0.87
C ASN A 311 -21.65 -14.68 -1.06
N ILE A 312 -21.00 -15.16 -0.02
CA ILE A 312 -19.57 -15.42 0.01
C ILE A 312 -19.33 -16.86 0.49
N LYS A 313 -18.21 -17.46 0.06
CA LYS A 313 -17.81 -18.77 0.55
C LYS A 313 -16.30 -18.97 0.59
N ASP A 314 -15.83 -19.99 1.29
CA ASP A 314 -14.42 -20.37 1.36
C ASP A 314 -13.55 -19.19 1.85
N ILE A 315 -13.81 -18.74 3.08
CA ILE A 315 -13.15 -17.57 3.68
C ILE A 315 -12.29 -18.02 4.86
N GLU A 316 -11.01 -17.66 4.84
CA GLU A 316 -10.08 -17.96 5.92
C GLU A 316 -9.70 -16.66 6.64
N ILE A 317 -9.90 -16.62 7.95
CA ILE A 317 -9.53 -15.50 8.81
C ILE A 317 -8.63 -16.05 9.90
N TYR A 318 -7.32 -15.81 9.81
CA TYR A 318 -6.41 -16.34 10.81
C TYR A 318 -5.24 -15.45 11.19
N ASN A 319 -4.71 -15.66 12.40
CA ASN A 319 -3.58 -14.91 12.92
C ASN A 319 -3.83 -13.39 12.81
N ASN A 320 -5.04 -12.87 13.08
CA ASN A 320 -5.26 -11.43 13.13
C ASN A 320 -5.34 -10.95 14.58
N THR A 321 -4.89 -9.73 14.85
CA THR A 321 -5.17 -9.04 16.12
C THR A 321 -6.20 -7.96 15.87
N ILE A 322 -7.38 -8.16 16.43
CA ILE A 322 -8.55 -7.29 16.31
C ILE A 322 -8.79 -6.67 17.68
N TYR A 323 -8.59 -5.36 17.82
CA TYR A 323 -8.54 -4.72 19.14
C TYR A 323 -9.33 -3.42 19.19
N GLY A 324 -10.26 -3.29 20.14
CA GLY A 324 -10.90 -2.02 20.47
C GLY A 324 -11.56 -1.33 19.29
N ASN A 325 -12.32 -2.08 18.48
CA ASN A 325 -13.19 -1.52 17.46
C ASN A 325 -14.58 -1.30 18.08
N GLU A 326 -15.20 -0.15 17.82
CA GLU A 326 -16.35 0.35 18.59
C GLU A 326 -17.57 -0.58 18.53
N MET A 327 -17.90 -1.14 17.35
CA MET A 327 -19.05 -2.06 17.22
C MET A 327 -18.73 -3.51 17.62
N GLY A 328 -17.46 -3.93 17.57
CA GLY A 328 -17.04 -5.29 17.94
C GLY A 328 -15.94 -5.90 17.08
N GLY A 329 -15.75 -7.20 17.23
CA GLY A 329 -14.70 -7.97 16.57
C GLY A 329 -15.05 -8.36 15.14
N ILE A 330 -15.56 -9.57 14.96
CA ILE A 330 -15.90 -10.15 13.66
C ILE A 330 -17.42 -10.32 13.54
N THR A 331 -17.99 -9.94 12.41
CA THR A 331 -19.42 -10.12 12.14
C THR A 331 -19.66 -10.94 10.88
N MET A 332 -20.65 -11.83 10.93
CA MET A 332 -21.05 -12.69 9.83
C MET A 332 -22.56 -12.61 9.63
N GLY A 333 -22.98 -11.98 8.53
CA GLY A 333 -24.39 -11.96 8.12
C GLY A 333 -25.22 -10.84 8.76
N LEU A 334 -24.58 -9.77 9.24
CA LEU A 334 -25.29 -8.56 9.64
C LEU A 334 -26.02 -7.92 8.45
N MET A 335 -27.25 -7.47 8.70
CA MET A 335 -28.15 -6.87 7.69
C MET A 335 -28.48 -7.81 6.51
N ALA A 336 -28.57 -9.13 6.73
CA ALA A 336 -28.95 -10.13 5.73
C ALA A 336 -30.43 -10.05 5.25
N LYS A 337 -31.06 -8.87 5.26
CA LYS A 337 -32.46 -8.62 4.83
C LYS A 337 -32.72 -8.92 3.34
N GLN A 338 -31.78 -9.52 2.62
CA GLN A 338 -31.79 -9.71 1.16
C GLN A 338 -31.57 -11.17 0.73
N GLY A 339 -31.49 -12.13 1.67
CA GLY A 339 -31.19 -13.53 1.37
C GLY A 339 -29.71 -13.80 1.05
N GLY A 340 -29.38 -15.07 0.81
CA GLY A 340 -28.02 -15.55 0.57
C GLY A 340 -27.36 -16.21 1.79
N THR A 341 -26.20 -16.84 1.57
CA THR A 341 -25.48 -17.63 2.57
C THR A 341 -24.05 -17.14 2.77
N ILE A 342 -23.48 -17.43 3.93
CA ILE A 342 -22.05 -17.32 4.22
C ILE A 342 -21.59 -18.75 4.49
N GLU A 343 -20.77 -19.31 3.61
CA GLU A 343 -20.46 -20.75 3.64
C GLU A 343 -18.96 -20.99 3.83
N ASN A 344 -18.59 -22.03 4.59
CA ASN A 344 -17.20 -22.47 4.71
C ASN A 344 -16.25 -21.34 5.14
N VAL A 345 -16.58 -20.69 6.26
CA VAL A 345 -15.70 -19.70 6.91
C VAL A 345 -14.91 -20.40 8.01
N VAL A 346 -13.60 -20.24 8.00
CA VAL A 346 -12.69 -20.74 9.03
C VAL A 346 -12.05 -19.55 9.75
N ILE A 347 -12.28 -19.45 11.06
CA ILE A 347 -11.73 -18.40 11.91
C ILE A 347 -10.82 -19.05 12.96
N ARG A 348 -9.50 -18.90 12.80
CA ARG A 348 -8.50 -19.55 13.67
C ARG A 348 -7.39 -18.64 14.10
N ASN A 349 -6.79 -18.90 15.24
CA ASN A 349 -5.57 -18.23 15.68
C ASN A 349 -5.68 -16.70 15.82
N ASN A 350 -6.89 -16.14 15.90
CA ASN A 350 -7.05 -14.69 16.04
C ASN A 350 -7.03 -14.30 17.52
N ILE A 351 -6.55 -13.09 17.81
CA ILE A 351 -6.84 -12.40 19.07
C ILE A 351 -7.94 -11.38 18.78
N VAL A 352 -9.05 -11.47 19.51
CA VAL A 352 -10.16 -10.52 19.41
C VAL A 352 -10.40 -9.90 20.78
N VAL A 353 -10.15 -8.59 20.88
CA VAL A 353 -10.36 -7.79 22.08
C VAL A 353 -11.41 -6.71 21.82
N ILE A 354 -12.42 -6.64 22.69
CA ILE A 354 -13.50 -5.66 22.63
C ILE A 354 -13.52 -4.76 23.88
N ASP A 355 -14.04 -3.54 23.76
CA ASP A 355 -13.90 -2.49 24.79
C ASP A 355 -15.09 -2.35 25.76
N GLY A 356 -16.14 -3.17 25.66
CA GLY A 356 -17.28 -3.01 26.57
C GLY A 356 -18.44 -3.99 26.40
N ASN A 357 -19.47 -3.80 27.23
CA ASN A 357 -20.60 -4.71 27.46
C ASN A 357 -21.68 -4.73 26.35
N ASP A 358 -21.53 -3.97 25.26
CA ASP A 358 -22.49 -3.97 24.14
C ASP A 358 -21.94 -4.57 22.83
N SER A 359 -20.62 -4.83 22.76
CA SER A 359 -19.96 -5.36 21.55
C SER A 359 -19.82 -6.89 21.56
N TYR A 360 -19.77 -7.52 20.40
CA TYR A 360 -19.53 -8.97 20.28
C TYR A 360 -18.09 -9.26 19.85
N HIS A 361 -17.51 -10.34 20.37
CA HIS A 361 -16.25 -10.84 19.81
C HIS A 361 -16.51 -11.39 18.40
N ILE A 362 -17.55 -12.22 18.31
CA ILE A 362 -18.06 -12.79 17.07
C ILE A 362 -19.58 -12.70 17.11
N LEU A 363 -20.17 -12.08 16.10
CA LEU A 363 -21.63 -12.05 15.91
C LEU A 363 -21.97 -12.71 14.58
N SER A 364 -22.87 -13.67 14.57
CA SER A 364 -23.13 -14.58 13.46
C SER A 364 -24.62 -14.90 13.32
N ASN A 365 -25.20 -14.56 12.17
CA ASN A 365 -26.58 -14.96 11.89
C ASN A 365 -26.63 -16.44 11.47
N SER A 366 -27.07 -17.32 12.37
CA SER A 366 -27.17 -18.78 12.15
C SER A 366 -28.11 -19.18 11.00
N GLU A 367 -29.03 -18.30 10.59
CA GLU A 367 -29.89 -18.55 9.44
C GLU A 367 -29.10 -18.54 8.13
N VAL A 368 -28.05 -17.71 8.03
CA VAL A 368 -27.27 -17.53 6.79
C VAL A 368 -25.86 -18.12 6.84
N VAL A 369 -25.26 -18.23 8.03
CA VAL A 369 -23.93 -18.84 8.21
C VAL A 369 -24.07 -20.36 8.20
N LYS A 370 -23.30 -21.03 7.32
CA LYS A 370 -23.33 -22.48 7.11
C LYS A 370 -21.91 -23.05 7.09
N SER A 371 -21.77 -24.28 7.61
CA SER A 371 -20.54 -25.08 7.52
C SER A 371 -19.27 -24.30 7.88
N SER A 372 -19.33 -23.50 8.96
CA SER A 372 -18.24 -22.60 9.36
C SER A 372 -17.66 -23.02 10.71
N GLU A 373 -16.36 -22.80 10.89
CA GLU A 373 -15.58 -23.22 12.04
C GLU A 373 -14.93 -22.01 12.71
N VAL A 374 -15.03 -21.96 14.03
CA VAL A 374 -14.41 -20.92 14.86
C VAL A 374 -13.71 -21.63 16.02
N ASP A 375 -12.40 -21.79 15.92
CA ASP A 375 -11.61 -22.53 16.91
C ASP A 375 -10.20 -21.93 17.07
N HIS A 376 -9.52 -22.27 18.18
CA HIS A 376 -8.17 -21.77 18.48
C HIS A 376 -8.02 -20.24 18.39
N ASN A 377 -9.03 -19.47 18.83
CA ASN A 377 -8.94 -18.01 18.94
C ASN A 377 -8.86 -17.60 20.41
N LEU A 378 -8.28 -16.44 20.70
CA LEU A 378 -8.36 -15.81 22.02
C LEU A 378 -9.36 -14.67 22.00
N PHE A 379 -10.27 -14.68 22.98
CA PHE A 379 -11.31 -13.68 23.18
C PHE A 379 -11.13 -12.99 24.54
N TRP A 380 -11.18 -11.65 24.54
CA TRP A 380 -11.07 -10.84 25.75
C TRP A 380 -11.91 -9.55 25.68
N PRO A 381 -12.58 -9.13 26.77
CA PRO A 381 -12.77 -9.81 28.04
C PRO A 381 -13.70 -11.02 27.98
N GLY A 382 -13.63 -11.89 28.98
CA GLY A 382 -14.56 -13.02 29.10
C GLY A 382 -15.93 -12.63 29.66
N PRO A 383 -16.98 -13.46 29.46
CA PRO A 383 -17.00 -14.70 28.65
C PRO A 383 -16.99 -14.40 27.13
N ILE A 384 -16.83 -15.43 26.29
CA ILE A 384 -16.93 -15.25 24.82
C ILE A 384 -18.33 -14.75 24.46
N ARG A 385 -18.41 -13.48 24.11
CA ARG A 385 -19.63 -12.86 23.62
C ARG A 385 -19.87 -13.23 22.16
N ASN A 386 -20.81 -14.15 21.97
CA ASN A 386 -21.27 -14.64 20.68
C ASN A 386 -22.76 -14.99 20.68
N ASP A 387 -23.33 -15.25 19.50
CA ASP A 387 -24.74 -15.62 19.28
C ASP A 387 -24.93 -17.05 18.72
N GLY A 388 -23.85 -17.82 18.54
CA GLY A 388 -23.82 -19.04 17.71
C GLY A 388 -23.23 -20.30 18.35
N GLY A 389 -22.90 -20.30 19.65
CA GLY A 389 -22.34 -21.49 20.31
C GLY A 389 -20.87 -21.77 19.95
N TRP A 390 -20.10 -20.72 19.67
CA TRP A 390 -18.67 -20.80 19.32
C TRP A 390 -17.75 -21.00 20.53
N ASP A 391 -18.31 -21.42 21.66
CA ASP A 391 -17.66 -21.46 22.97
C ASP A 391 -16.91 -22.77 23.28
N LYS A 392 -16.80 -23.72 22.31
CA LYS A 392 -16.50 -25.13 22.64
C LYS A 392 -15.24 -25.76 22.04
N ALA A 393 -14.57 -25.17 21.04
CA ALA A 393 -13.45 -25.82 20.34
C ALA A 393 -12.18 -24.96 20.37
N GLY A 394 -11.21 -25.28 21.23
CA GLY A 394 -9.87 -24.66 21.24
C GLY A 394 -9.80 -23.15 21.53
N ASN A 395 -10.93 -22.45 21.61
CA ASN A 395 -11.00 -21.03 21.89
C ASN A 395 -10.63 -20.74 23.35
N LEU A 396 -9.81 -19.72 23.57
CA LEU A 396 -9.35 -19.25 24.86
C LEU A 396 -10.11 -18.00 25.29
N VAL A 397 -10.39 -17.93 26.58
CA VAL A 397 -10.87 -16.71 27.25
C VAL A 397 -9.80 -16.28 28.24
N ALA A 398 -8.92 -15.38 27.81
CA ALA A 398 -7.80 -14.92 28.60
C ALA A 398 -7.38 -13.53 28.15
N SER A 399 -6.75 -12.76 29.03
CA SER A 399 -6.08 -11.54 28.59
C SER A 399 -4.96 -11.92 27.61
N PRO A 400 -4.82 -11.21 26.47
CA PRO A 400 -3.70 -11.44 25.56
C PRO A 400 -2.36 -10.96 26.13
N ASP A 401 -2.36 -10.24 27.26
CA ASP A 401 -1.15 -9.72 27.93
C ASP A 401 -0.17 -9.03 26.95
N PHE A 402 -0.70 -8.05 26.22
CA PHE A 402 0.09 -7.23 25.28
C PHE A 402 1.12 -6.35 26.00
N VAL A 403 2.27 -6.13 25.38
CA VAL A 403 3.35 -5.26 25.88
C VAL A 403 2.85 -3.85 26.19
N ASN A 404 2.07 -3.23 25.30
CA ASN A 404 1.40 -1.95 25.59
C ASN A 404 0.23 -1.69 24.63
N ALA A 405 -0.95 -2.23 24.96
CA ALA A 405 -2.13 -2.10 24.11
C ALA A 405 -2.63 -0.65 23.95
N ALA A 406 -2.48 0.20 24.97
CA ALA A 406 -2.86 1.62 24.92
C ALA A 406 -2.02 2.41 23.90
N ALA A 407 -0.81 1.93 23.63
CA ALA A 407 0.10 2.43 22.61
C ALA A 407 0.03 1.64 21.29
N PHE A 408 -0.96 0.74 21.13
CA PHE A 408 -1.11 -0.14 19.98
C PHE A 408 0.08 -1.07 19.73
N ASP A 409 0.84 -1.39 20.78
CA ASP A 409 1.87 -2.42 20.76
C ASP A 409 1.28 -3.76 21.20
N PHE A 410 0.89 -4.52 20.20
CA PHE A 410 0.22 -5.81 20.35
C PHE A 410 1.18 -7.00 20.44
N ARG A 411 2.48 -6.78 20.65
CA ARG A 411 3.40 -7.89 20.93
C ARG A 411 2.99 -8.57 22.24
N LEU A 412 3.10 -9.89 22.29
CA LEU A 412 2.76 -10.68 23.47
C LEU A 412 3.89 -10.62 24.51
N ARG A 413 3.55 -10.45 25.79
CA ARG A 413 4.50 -10.67 26.89
C ARG A 413 4.78 -12.16 27.08
N GLU A 414 5.86 -12.46 27.79
CA GLU A 414 6.40 -13.81 27.96
C GLU A 414 5.41 -14.82 28.53
N LYS A 415 4.51 -14.38 29.42
CA LYS A 415 3.53 -15.24 30.09
C LYS A 415 2.14 -15.19 29.46
N SER A 416 2.02 -14.56 28.28
CA SER A 416 0.73 -14.47 27.61
C SER A 416 0.19 -15.86 27.28
N ALA A 417 -1.10 -16.07 27.55
CA ALA A 417 -1.81 -17.29 27.17
C ALA A 417 -1.99 -17.42 25.65
N ALA A 418 -1.72 -16.36 24.87
CA ALA A 418 -1.73 -16.41 23.42
C ALA A 418 -0.47 -17.03 22.81
N ARG A 419 0.61 -17.21 23.59
CA ARG A 419 1.84 -17.80 23.07
C ARG A 419 1.72 -19.31 22.90
N ASP A 420 2.26 -19.84 21.80
CA ASP A 420 2.25 -21.27 21.49
C ASP A 420 0.86 -21.92 21.58
N ALA A 421 -0.20 -21.18 21.26
CA ALA A 421 -1.59 -21.57 21.52
C ALA A 421 -2.46 -21.70 20.26
N GLY A 422 -1.91 -21.38 19.09
CA GLY A 422 -2.57 -21.52 17.80
C GLY A 422 -2.52 -22.94 17.24
N ALA A 423 -3.44 -23.22 16.32
CA ALA A 423 -3.37 -24.39 15.45
C ALA A 423 -2.27 -24.21 14.40
N ASP A 424 -1.53 -25.27 14.08
CA ASP A 424 -0.58 -25.27 12.96
C ASP A 424 -1.36 -25.24 11.63
N LEU A 425 -1.25 -24.12 10.92
CA LEU A 425 -1.89 -23.88 9.62
C LEU A 425 -0.90 -24.03 8.44
N GLY A 426 0.29 -24.61 8.68
CA GLY A 426 1.34 -24.74 7.67
C GLY A 426 2.11 -23.45 7.38
N VAL A 427 1.98 -22.44 8.26
CA VAL A 427 2.75 -21.19 8.20
C VAL A 427 3.93 -21.26 9.19
N PRO A 428 5.09 -20.64 8.90
CA PRO A 428 6.22 -20.65 9.84
C PRO A 428 5.86 -20.01 11.20
N PHE A 429 6.31 -20.64 12.28
CA PHE A 429 6.14 -20.16 13.65
C PHE A 429 7.38 -20.46 14.50
N SER A 430 7.46 -19.84 15.68
CA SER A 430 8.50 -20.11 16.67
C SER A 430 7.92 -20.89 17.85
N GLY A 431 8.76 -21.65 18.55
CA GLY A 431 8.30 -22.39 19.73
C GLY A 431 7.61 -23.71 19.38
N LYS A 432 6.54 -24.04 20.10
CA LYS A 432 5.82 -25.33 20.03
C LYS A 432 4.64 -25.30 19.07
N ALA A 433 4.02 -24.14 18.88
CA ALA A 433 2.89 -23.92 17.99
C ALA A 433 2.84 -22.43 17.61
N PRO A 434 2.06 -22.01 16.59
CA PRO A 434 1.88 -20.60 16.31
C PRO A 434 1.36 -19.83 17.51
N ASP A 435 1.78 -18.58 17.66
CA ASP A 435 1.12 -17.66 18.56
C ASP A 435 -0.25 -17.27 18.00
N LEU A 436 -1.19 -16.97 18.91
CA LEU A 436 -2.45 -16.33 18.54
C LEU A 436 -2.19 -14.86 18.20
N GLY A 437 -2.89 -14.36 17.18
CA GLY A 437 -2.82 -12.97 16.75
C GLY A 437 -1.85 -12.74 15.58
N ALA A 438 -1.61 -11.47 15.26
CA ALA A 438 -0.91 -11.06 14.05
C ALA A 438 0.62 -11.02 14.11
N LEU A 439 1.18 -11.18 15.31
CA LEU A 439 2.60 -11.03 15.58
C LEU A 439 3.09 -12.30 16.28
N GLU A 440 3.91 -13.07 15.57
CA GLU A 440 4.55 -14.26 16.10
C GLU A 440 5.72 -13.87 17.02
N THR A 441 5.84 -14.51 18.19
CA THR A 441 6.96 -14.28 19.10
C THR A 441 8.28 -14.68 18.45
N GLY A 442 9.29 -13.81 18.56
CA GLY A 442 10.60 -14.07 17.97
C GLY A 442 10.67 -13.78 16.48
N GLU A 443 9.53 -13.67 15.79
CA GLU A 443 9.49 -13.03 14.49
C GLU A 443 9.79 -11.54 14.69
N GLN A 444 10.87 -11.07 14.08
CA GLN A 444 11.15 -9.65 13.94
C GLN A 444 10.22 -9.07 12.87
N LYS A 445 8.91 -9.21 13.09
CA LYS A 445 7.92 -8.40 12.39
C LYS A 445 8.01 -7.03 13.03
N SER A 446 9.00 -6.26 12.58
CA SER A 446 8.90 -4.83 12.66
C SER A 446 7.57 -4.50 12.01
N LEU A 447 6.62 -4.03 12.81
CA LEU A 447 5.67 -3.09 12.31
C LEU A 447 6.53 -1.92 11.78
N SER A 448 7.00 -2.00 10.54
CA SER A 448 7.75 -0.89 9.95
C SER A 448 6.69 0.12 9.58
N ILE A 449 6.16 0.82 10.59
CA ILE A 449 5.46 2.05 10.33
C ILE A 449 6.50 2.92 9.63
N PRO A 450 6.32 3.22 8.34
CA PRO A 450 7.38 3.84 7.56
C PRO A 450 7.76 5.18 8.17
N ILE A 451 9.01 5.59 7.95
CA ILE A 451 9.33 7.00 7.94
C ILE A 451 8.77 7.55 6.62
N TYR A 452 7.93 8.57 6.70
CA TYR A 452 7.40 9.30 5.55
C TYR A 452 7.81 10.77 5.63
N ASP A 453 7.61 11.53 4.56
CA ASP A 453 8.00 12.95 4.44
C ASP A 453 9.48 13.23 4.74
N PHE A 454 10.36 12.26 4.45
CA PHE A 454 11.79 12.43 4.67
C PHE A 454 12.37 13.33 3.58
N HIS A 455 12.65 14.57 3.95
CA HIS A 455 13.17 15.60 3.05
C HIS A 455 14.46 16.19 3.57
N ALA A 456 15.30 16.65 2.64
CA ALA A 456 16.50 17.41 2.90
C ALA A 456 16.43 18.72 2.12
N SER A 457 16.57 19.84 2.84
CA SER A 457 16.61 21.17 2.24
C SER A 457 17.92 21.86 2.60
N GLY A 458 18.63 22.34 1.58
CA GLY A 458 19.85 23.11 1.75
C GLY A 458 19.53 24.58 2.06
N ILE A 459 20.04 25.10 3.17
CA ILE A 459 19.86 26.49 3.62
C ILE A 459 21.23 27.10 3.88
N GLY A 460 21.83 27.77 2.90
CA GLY A 460 23.21 28.27 3.05
C GLY A 460 24.21 27.12 3.23
N ASN A 461 24.88 27.05 4.39
CA ASN A 461 25.84 26.02 4.75
C ASN A 461 25.27 24.93 5.69
N LEU A 462 23.94 24.80 5.78
CA LEU A 462 23.29 23.72 6.53
C LEU A 462 22.30 22.94 5.68
N VAL A 463 22.05 21.70 6.08
CA VAL A 463 20.95 20.88 5.58
C VAL A 463 19.92 20.69 6.69
N LYS A 464 18.68 21.08 6.41
CA LYS A 464 17.53 20.78 7.26
C LYS A 464 16.89 19.47 6.78
N LEU A 465 16.83 18.50 7.68
CA LEU A 465 16.11 17.25 7.50
C LEU A 465 14.77 17.32 8.21
N THR A 466 13.70 16.90 7.56
CA THR A 466 12.38 16.72 8.18
C THR A 466 11.86 15.33 7.86
N TRP A 467 11.11 14.71 8.77
CA TRP A 467 10.41 13.47 8.51
C TRP A 467 9.23 13.30 9.44
N SER A 468 8.41 12.30 9.16
CA SER A 468 7.24 11.97 9.94
C SER A 468 7.13 10.46 10.13
N THR A 469 6.63 10.04 11.28
CA THR A 469 6.31 8.63 11.55
C THR A 469 5.27 8.53 12.66
N PHE A 470 4.65 7.36 12.83
CA PHE A 470 3.92 7.07 14.06
C PHE A 470 4.92 6.51 15.09
N PRO A 471 5.09 7.17 16.25
CA PRO A 471 5.97 6.68 17.29
C PRO A 471 5.47 5.34 17.83
N GLN A 472 6.41 4.41 18.03
CA GLN A 472 6.12 3.04 18.46
C GLN A 472 6.63 2.76 19.87
N THR A 473 5.97 1.83 20.56
CA THR A 473 6.45 1.37 21.87
C THR A 473 7.83 0.74 21.77
N GLY A 474 8.78 1.33 22.50
CA GLY A 474 10.17 0.89 22.50
C GLY A 474 11.00 1.47 21.36
N GLU A 475 10.48 2.39 20.55
CA GLU A 475 11.32 3.26 19.72
C GLU A 475 12.22 4.10 20.64
N VAL A 476 13.51 4.17 20.31
CA VAL A 476 14.48 5.04 21.00
C VAL A 476 14.57 6.36 20.25
N GLY A 477 14.48 6.32 18.93
CA GLY A 477 14.53 7.48 18.05
C GLY A 477 15.22 7.18 16.73
N PHE A 478 15.84 8.22 16.18
CA PHE A 478 16.29 8.26 14.79
C PHE A 478 17.77 8.62 14.76
N GLU A 479 18.60 7.65 14.36
CA GLU A 479 19.99 7.91 14.01
C GLU A 479 20.05 8.52 12.61
N ILE A 480 20.58 9.73 12.53
CA ILE A 480 20.72 10.47 11.27
C ILE A 480 22.08 10.13 10.70
N GLU A 481 22.09 9.56 9.50
CA GLU A 481 23.31 9.15 8.83
C GLU A 481 23.51 9.94 7.54
N ARG A 482 24.74 10.39 7.30
CA ARG A 482 25.15 11.18 6.14
C ARG A 482 26.28 10.51 5.39
N SER A 483 26.25 10.55 4.07
CA SER A 483 27.40 10.31 3.19
C SER A 483 27.80 11.63 2.51
N SER A 484 29.10 11.88 2.41
CA SER A 484 29.64 12.99 1.62
C SER A 484 30.03 12.48 0.23
N GLY A 485 29.55 13.18 -0.81
CA GLY A 485 29.67 12.74 -2.20
C GLY A 485 28.96 11.42 -2.50
N GLU A 486 29.20 10.87 -3.69
CA GLU A 486 28.63 9.59 -4.15
C GLU A 486 29.36 8.36 -3.57
N SER A 487 30.11 8.52 -2.46
CA SER A 487 30.94 7.46 -1.90
C SER A 487 30.15 6.28 -1.31
N GLY A 488 28.86 6.48 -1.02
CA GLY A 488 27.97 5.49 -0.40
C GLY A 488 28.34 5.14 1.06
N LYS A 489 29.31 5.83 1.66
CA LYS A 489 29.76 5.59 3.04
C LYS A 489 29.00 6.50 4.00
N PHE A 490 28.03 5.92 4.69
CA PHE A 490 27.21 6.63 5.68
C PHE A 490 27.87 6.65 7.05
N GLN A 491 27.91 7.83 7.68
CA GLN A 491 28.34 8.03 9.05
C GLN A 491 27.23 8.70 9.86
N LYS A 492 27.12 8.38 11.15
CA LYS A 492 26.21 9.07 12.06
C LYS A 492 26.60 10.54 12.19
N VAL A 493 25.63 11.43 11.96
CA VAL A 493 25.77 12.88 12.16
C VAL A 493 24.86 13.42 13.25
N GLY A 494 23.88 12.63 13.70
CA GLY A 494 22.97 13.06 14.74
C GLY A 494 22.09 11.94 15.29
N PHE A 495 21.35 12.28 16.34
CA PHE A 495 20.29 11.44 16.86
C PHE A 495 19.12 12.31 17.33
N VAL A 496 17.91 11.97 16.90
CA VAL A 496 16.68 12.63 17.37
C VAL A 496 15.89 11.63 18.20
N PRO A 497 15.60 11.92 19.49
CA PRO A 497 14.81 11.04 20.33
C PRO A 497 13.42 10.81 19.75
N GLY A 498 12.93 9.57 19.85
CA GLY A 498 11.52 9.28 19.59
C GLY A 498 10.64 9.93 20.65
N THR A 499 9.39 10.17 20.30
CA THR A 499 8.36 10.61 21.24
C THR A 499 7.65 9.42 21.86
N GLU A 500 6.84 9.67 22.89
CA GLU A 500 5.98 8.63 23.45
C GLU A 500 5.05 8.05 22.36
N PRO A 501 4.77 6.73 22.40
CA PRO A 501 3.95 6.07 21.39
C PRO A 501 2.58 6.72 21.20
N THR A 502 2.13 6.89 19.95
CA THR A 502 0.82 7.48 19.64
C THR A 502 0.27 7.03 18.28
N ALA A 503 -1.06 6.99 18.16
CA ALA A 503 -1.76 6.75 16.89
C ALA A 503 -1.85 7.98 15.98
N ILE A 504 -1.19 9.08 16.34
CA ILE A 504 -1.13 10.30 15.53
C ILE A 504 0.27 10.41 14.93
N VAL A 505 0.33 10.83 13.66
CA VAL A 505 1.57 11.22 13.00
C VAL A 505 2.35 12.21 13.86
N GLN A 506 3.63 11.93 14.09
CA GLN A 506 4.57 12.89 14.65
C GLN A 506 5.54 13.36 13.58
N ASN A 507 5.86 14.65 13.63
CA ASN A 507 6.83 15.29 12.75
C ASN A 507 8.12 15.54 13.52
N TYR A 508 9.23 15.31 12.86
CA TYR A 508 10.57 15.39 13.41
C TYR A 508 11.45 16.23 12.49
N GLU A 509 12.48 16.82 13.07
CA GLU A 509 13.43 17.69 12.38
C GLU A 509 14.84 17.46 12.91
N PHE A 510 15.83 17.61 12.02
CA PHE A 510 17.25 17.63 12.36
C PHE A 510 17.99 18.65 11.49
N LEU A 511 18.91 19.42 12.08
CA LEU A 511 19.76 20.36 11.36
C LEU A 511 21.19 19.84 11.34
N ASP A 512 21.75 19.73 10.13
CA ASP A 512 23.16 19.39 9.90
C ASP A 512 23.90 20.62 9.41
N GLU A 513 24.71 21.22 10.28
CA GLU A 513 25.30 22.54 10.09
C GLU A 513 26.78 22.49 9.66
N ASN A 514 27.32 23.65 9.26
CA ASN A 514 28.74 23.85 8.95
C ASN A 514 29.26 22.97 7.81
N LEU A 515 28.42 22.76 6.79
CA LEU A 515 28.72 21.95 5.63
C LEU A 515 29.38 22.77 4.52
N ALA A 516 30.40 22.20 3.90
CA ALA A 516 30.98 22.74 2.68
C ALA A 516 30.01 22.59 1.50
N ALA A 517 30.23 23.37 0.45
CA ALA A 517 29.53 23.17 -0.82
C ALA A 517 29.77 21.75 -1.34
N GLY A 518 28.71 21.07 -1.79
CA GLY A 518 28.81 19.68 -2.20
C GLY A 518 27.48 18.96 -2.29
N ILE A 519 27.56 17.67 -2.60
CA ILE A 519 26.42 16.75 -2.62
C ILE A 519 26.49 15.90 -1.36
N TYR A 520 25.36 15.79 -0.67
CA TYR A 520 25.21 15.00 0.53
C TYR A 520 24.04 14.05 0.37
N GLN A 521 24.22 12.82 0.83
CA GLN A 521 23.17 11.83 0.92
C GLN A 521 22.84 11.55 2.38
N TYR A 522 21.55 11.46 2.70
CA TYR A 522 21.07 11.20 4.06
C TYR A 522 20.17 9.97 4.08
N ARG A 523 20.21 9.24 5.18
CA ARG A 523 19.21 8.25 5.55
C ARG A 523 18.96 8.30 7.05
N ILE A 524 17.76 7.93 7.44
CA ILE A 524 17.41 7.77 8.85
C ILE A 524 17.44 6.29 9.17
N LYS A 525 18.12 5.95 10.24
CA LYS A 525 18.06 4.64 10.88
C LYS A 525 17.18 4.77 12.12
N LYS A 526 15.94 4.29 12.01
CA LYS A 526 14.97 4.21 13.11
C LYS A 526 15.38 3.07 14.03
N VAL A 527 15.70 3.35 15.29
CA VAL A 527 16.28 2.38 16.25
C VAL A 527 15.32 2.10 17.39
N ASP A 528 15.20 0.83 17.79
CA ASP A 528 14.43 0.41 18.96
C ASP A 528 15.31 0.11 20.19
N ARG A 529 14.69 -0.08 21.36
CA ARG A 529 15.38 -0.34 22.64
C ARG A 529 16.14 -1.67 22.66
N LYS A 530 15.92 -2.53 21.67
CA LYS A 530 16.61 -3.82 21.51
C LYS A 530 17.77 -3.74 20.52
N GLY A 531 18.00 -2.57 19.92
CA GLY A 531 19.06 -2.34 18.94
C GLY A 531 18.67 -2.73 17.51
N ASN A 532 17.42 -3.12 17.25
CA ASN A 532 16.95 -3.35 15.89
C ASN A 532 16.79 -2.00 15.18
N PHE A 533 16.90 -2.02 13.85
CA PHE A 533 16.73 -0.81 13.08
C PHE A 533 16.12 -1.01 11.69
N HIS A 534 15.46 0.04 11.20
CA HIS A 534 15.00 0.19 9.82
C HIS A 534 15.57 1.45 9.21
N HIS A 535 16.07 1.34 7.98
CA HIS A 535 16.50 2.51 7.22
C HIS A 535 15.34 3.10 6.41
N SER A 536 15.27 4.42 6.37
CA SER A 536 14.53 5.15 5.35
C SER A 536 15.18 4.92 3.97
N PRO A 537 14.49 5.32 2.88
CA PRO A 537 15.17 5.61 1.62
C PRO A 537 16.32 6.61 1.82
N ILE A 538 17.30 6.56 0.92
CA ILE A 538 18.37 7.56 0.84
C ILE A 538 17.82 8.79 0.11
N ILE A 539 18.03 9.97 0.69
CA ILE A 539 17.70 11.26 0.08
C ILE A 539 18.97 12.03 -0.24
N GLU A 540 18.99 12.81 -1.31
CA GLU A 540 20.15 13.61 -1.74
C GLU A 540 19.83 15.09 -1.69
N VAL A 541 20.81 15.90 -1.28
CA VAL A 541 20.74 17.36 -1.31
C VAL A 541 22.06 17.95 -1.77
N ARG A 542 21.98 19.00 -2.59
CA ARG A 542 23.13 19.76 -3.05
C ARG A 542 23.20 21.12 -2.38
N LEU A 543 24.29 21.39 -1.68
CA LEU A 543 24.61 22.72 -1.17
C LEU A 543 25.42 23.50 -2.20
N LYS A 544 24.91 24.68 -2.57
CA LYS A 544 25.65 25.66 -3.37
C LYS A 544 26.46 26.51 -2.39
N GLY A 545 27.77 26.64 -2.60
CA GLY A 545 28.63 27.45 -1.73
C GLY A 545 28.11 28.87 -1.59
N VAL A 546 28.32 29.47 -0.42
CA VAL A 546 28.00 30.89 -0.20
C VAL A 546 28.91 31.68 -1.13
N ALA A 547 28.32 32.49 -2.02
CA ALA A 547 29.11 33.44 -2.80
C ALA A 547 29.80 34.39 -1.81
N GLU A 548 31.13 34.32 -1.73
CA GLU A 548 31.91 35.36 -1.05
C GLU A 548 31.54 36.69 -1.73
N LYS A 549 30.94 37.60 -0.96
CA LYS A 549 30.88 39.01 -1.38
C LYS A 549 32.33 39.48 -1.46
N THR A 550 32.90 39.47 -2.67
CA THR A 550 34.14 40.19 -2.95
C THR A 550 33.91 41.64 -2.59
N ALA A 551 34.64 42.14 -1.59
CA ALA A 551 34.65 43.54 -1.24
C ALA A 551 35.03 44.36 -2.48
N GLU A 552 34.12 45.20 -2.95
CA GLU A 552 34.44 46.22 -3.95
C GLU A 552 35.48 47.16 -3.35
N ASN A 553 36.69 47.16 -3.93
CA ASN A 553 37.69 48.18 -3.68
C ASN A 553 37.11 49.53 -4.10
N VAL A 554 36.66 50.30 -3.12
CA VAL A 554 36.42 51.74 -3.30
C VAL A 554 37.79 52.40 -3.47
N SER A 555 38.20 52.65 -4.73
CA SER A 555 39.25 53.61 -5.00
C SER A 555 38.70 55.01 -4.75
N GLN A 556 38.96 55.55 -3.56
CA GLN A 556 38.84 56.98 -3.33
C GLN A 556 39.93 57.70 -4.12
N GLY A 557 39.51 58.55 -5.04
CA GLY A 557 40.35 59.63 -5.54
C GLY A 557 40.46 60.72 -4.48
N GLN A 558 41.70 61.06 -4.14
CA GLN A 558 42.22 62.44 -4.04
C GLN A 558 43.74 62.41 -4.13
#